data_AF-A0A6C0L2E2-F1
#
_entry.id   AF-A0A6C0L2E2-F1
#
_cell.length_a   1.000
_cell.length_b   1.000
_cell.length_c   1.000
_cell.angle_alpha   90.00
_cell.angle_beta   90.00
_cell.angle_gamma   90.00
#
_symmetry.space_group_name_H-M   'P 1'
#
loop_
_entity.id
_entity.type
_entity.pdbx_description
1 polymer ?
#
loop_
_entity_poly.entity_id
_entity_poly.type
_entity_poly.pdbx_seq_one_letter_code
_entity_poly.pdbx_strand_id
1 'polypeptide(L)'
;MGWDISSLEERLNRISEKSKEIEIDLDQKREKEHYCIMNERYKRYISQFSKEYIEMSEYYYGPELPYPIYCKEFKEPTYLDSPKDVKELYSLFLFFGMFQMFTGIKD
;
A
#
# COMPACT_ATOMS: atom_id res chain seq x y z
N MET A 1 22.29 -21.78 -36.07
CA MET A 1 22.05 -20.56 -35.29
C MET A 1 21.77 -20.99 -33.86
N GLY A 2 22.84 -21.07 -33.05
CA GLY A 2 22.69 -21.38 -31.63
C GLY A 2 22.14 -20.14 -30.94
N TRP A 3 20.95 -20.27 -30.35
CA TRP A 3 20.43 -19.21 -29.50
C TRP A 3 21.35 -19.15 -28.28
N ASP A 4 22.04 -18.03 -28.09
CA ASP A 4 22.88 -17.83 -26.91
C ASP A 4 21.97 -17.71 -25.68
N ILE A 5 21.96 -18.76 -24.87
CA ILE A 5 21.09 -18.92 -23.70
C ILE A 5 21.30 -17.76 -22.72
N SER A 6 22.53 -17.28 -22.57
CA SER A 6 22.85 -16.14 -21.71
C SER A 6 22.20 -14.84 -22.20
N SER A 7 22.18 -14.60 -23.52
CA SER A 7 21.49 -13.45 -24.10
C SER A 7 19.97 -13.49 -23.90
N LEU A 8 19.39 -14.69 -23.85
CA LEU A 8 17.96 -14.90 -23.58
C LEU A 8 17.62 -14.62 -22.12
N GLU A 9 18.43 -15.10 -21.18
CA GLU A 9 18.26 -14.84 -19.74
C GLU A 9 18.33 -13.34 -19.42
N GLU A 10 19.30 -12.63 -20.00
CA GLU A 10 19.46 -11.18 -19.77
C GLU A 10 18.27 -10.38 -20.33
N ARG A 11 17.67 -10.83 -21.44
CA ARG A 11 16.45 -10.22 -22.00
C ARG A 11 15.23 -10.51 -21.14
N LEU A 12 15.11 -11.73 -20.61
CA LEU A 12 14.00 -12.14 -19.76
C LEU A 12 14.00 -11.32 -18.45
N ASN A 13 15.16 -11.16 -17.83
CA ASN A 13 15.30 -10.37 -16.60
C ASN A 13 14.93 -8.89 -16.82
N ARG A 14 15.40 -8.28 -17.91
CA ARG A 14 15.02 -6.91 -18.28
C ARG A 14 13.53 -6.73 -18.52
N ILE A 15 12.85 -7.72 -19.10
CA ILE A 15 11.39 -7.68 -19.29
C ILE A 15 10.69 -7.83 -17.94
N SER A 16 11.15 -8.74 -17.08
CA SER A 16 10.61 -8.95 -15.73
C SER A 16 10.67 -7.67 -14.89
N GLU A 17 11.80 -6.96 -14.91
CA GLU A 17 11.97 -5.69 -14.20
C GLU A 17 11.02 -4.62 -14.73
N LYS A 18 10.95 -4.44 -16.05
CA LYS A 18 10.02 -3.47 -16.67
C LYS A 18 8.55 -3.77 -16.38
N SER A 19 8.16 -5.04 -16.36
CA SER A 19 6.80 -5.43 -16.01
C SER A 19 6.45 -5.02 -14.58
N LYS A 20 7.36 -5.21 -13.63
CA LYS A 20 7.18 -4.77 -12.23
C LYS A 20 7.06 -3.25 -12.12
N GLU A 21 7.89 -2.50 -12.85
CA GLU A 21 7.82 -1.04 -12.87
C GLU A 21 6.46 -0.54 -13.40
N ILE A 22 5.94 -1.18 -14.46
CA ILE A 22 4.64 -0.86 -15.04
C ILE A 22 3.51 -1.17 -14.05
N GLU A 23 3.56 -2.30 -13.35
CA GLU A 23 2.57 -2.65 -12.32
C GLU A 23 2.53 -1.60 -11.21
N ILE A 24 3.69 -1.17 -10.71
CA ILE A 24 3.78 -0.13 -9.66
C ILE A 24 3.20 1.20 -10.15
N ASP A 25 3.51 1.63 -11.38
CA ASP A 25 2.97 2.86 -11.95
C ASP A 25 1.44 2.80 -12.13
N LEU A 26 0.93 1.67 -12.61
CA LEU A 26 -0.50 1.43 -12.77
C LEU A 26 -1.24 1.48 -11.42
N ASP A 27 -0.68 0.88 -10.38
CA ASP A 27 -1.27 0.89 -9.04
C ASP A 27 -1.28 2.31 -8.44
N GLN A 28 -0.18 3.05 -8.57
CA GLN A 28 -0.12 4.45 -8.14
C GLN A 28 -1.13 5.32 -8.88
N LYS A 29 -1.32 5.08 -10.18
CA LYS A 29 -2.29 5.81 -11.00
C LYS A 29 -3.73 5.48 -10.58
N ARG A 30 -4.04 4.21 -10.36
CA ARG A 30 -5.36 3.77 -9.85
C ARG A 30 -5.66 4.36 -8.48
N GLU A 31 -4.67 4.39 -7.59
CA GLU A 31 -4.82 4.99 -6.26
C GLU A 31 -5.15 6.48 -6.34
N LYS A 32 -4.44 7.23 -7.20
CA LYS A 32 -4.71 8.65 -7.43
C LYS A 32 -6.11 8.89 -8.01
N GLU A 33 -6.51 8.09 -9.00
CA GLU A 33 -7.85 8.16 -9.60
C GLU A 33 -8.93 7.88 -8.55
N HIS A 34 -8.73 6.85 -7.71
CA HIS A 34 -9.66 6.49 -6.65
C HIS A 34 -9.77 7.59 -5.58
N TYR A 35 -8.66 8.18 -5.15
CA TYR A 35 -8.65 9.33 -4.24
C TYR A 35 -9.44 10.51 -4.81
N CYS A 36 -9.23 10.86 -6.08
CA CYS A 36 -10.00 11.92 -6.75
C CYS A 36 -11.51 11.64 -6.72
N ILE A 37 -11.91 10.40 -7.03
CA ILE A 37 -13.32 10.01 -7.00
C ILE A 37 -13.90 10.13 -5.58
N MET A 38 -13.17 9.68 -4.57
CA MET A 38 -13.63 9.74 -3.18
C MET A 38 -13.69 11.16 -2.64
N ASN A 39 -12.74 12.02 -3.00
CA ASN A 39 -12.77 13.43 -2.65
C ASN A 39 -14.00 14.14 -3.25
N GLU A 40 -14.31 13.87 -4.53
CA GLU A 40 -15.51 14.41 -5.18
C GLU A 40 -16.82 13.93 -4.54
N ARG A 41 -16.87 12.66 -4.11
CA ARG A 41 -18.01 12.12 -3.37
C ARG A 41 -18.15 12.75 -2.00
N TYR A 42 -17.03 12.93 -1.29
CA TYR A 42 -16.99 13.60 0.01
C TYR A 42 -17.51 15.03 -0.11
N LYS A 43 -16.99 15.81 -1.06
CA LYS A 43 -17.43 17.19 -1.35
C LYS A 43 -18.94 17.26 -1.62
N ARG A 44 -19.45 16.35 -2.45
CA ARG A 44 -20.90 16.26 -2.73
C ARG A 44 -21.70 15.93 -1.48
N TYR A 45 -21.22 15.01 -0.65
CA TYR A 45 -21.90 14.63 0.59
C TYR A 45 -21.96 15.80 1.58
N ILE A 46 -20.84 16.45 1.88
CA ILE A 46 -20.81 17.58 2.82
C ILE A 46 -21.62 18.79 2.32
N SER A 47 -21.71 18.99 1.00
CA SER A 47 -22.46 20.13 0.42
C SER A 47 -23.97 20.10 0.70
N GLN A 48 -24.51 18.96 1.14
CA GLN A 48 -25.92 18.81 1.47
C GLN A 48 -26.27 19.35 2.86
N PHE A 49 -25.26 19.60 3.70
CA PHE A 49 -25.45 20.05 5.07
C PHE A 49 -25.19 21.55 5.19
N SER A 50 -25.84 22.18 6.18
CA SER A 50 -25.55 23.58 6.49
C SER A 50 -24.17 23.72 7.11
N LYS A 51 -23.54 24.88 6.94
CA LYS A 51 -22.20 25.15 7.47
C LYS A 51 -22.16 24.98 9.00
N GLU A 52 -23.19 25.46 9.69
CA GLU A 52 -23.31 25.39 11.14
C GLU A 52 -23.39 23.94 11.62
N TYR A 53 -24.09 23.07 10.89
CA TYR A 53 -24.18 21.64 11.21
C TYR A 53 -22.83 20.94 11.03
N ILE A 54 -22.12 21.29 9.96
CA ILE A 54 -20.80 20.72 9.65
C ILE A 54 -19.75 21.15 10.68
N GLU A 55 -19.76 22.42 11.10
CA GLU A 55 -18.82 22.95 12.09
C GLU A 55 -18.98 22.34 13.48
N MET A 56 -20.17 21.81 13.81
CA MET A 56 -20.40 21.06 15.05
C MET A 56 -20.06 19.57 14.94
N SER A 57 -19.78 19.05 13.75
CA SER A 57 -19.50 17.63 13.54
C SER A 57 -18.05 17.29 13.87
N GLU A 58 -17.84 16.32 14.77
CA GLU A 58 -16.51 15.75 15.06
C GLU A 58 -15.90 14.99 13.86
N TYR A 59 -16.73 14.66 12.86
CA TYR A 59 -16.35 13.87 11.69
C TYR A 59 -16.07 14.72 10.45
N TYR A 60 -16.15 16.05 10.56
CA TYR A 60 -15.81 16.95 9.46
C TYR A 60 -14.31 17.20 9.40
N TYR A 61 -13.70 16.89 8.25
CA TYR A 61 -12.25 17.00 8.03
C TYR A 61 -11.85 18.24 7.22
N GLY A 62 -12.80 19.08 6.84
CA GLY A 62 -12.58 20.25 6.00
C GLY A 62 -13.20 20.15 4.61
N PRO A 63 -12.92 21.11 3.72
CA PRO A 63 -13.53 21.18 2.38
C PRO A 63 -13.05 20.07 1.42
N GLU A 64 -11.94 19.41 1.75
CA GLU A 64 -11.39 18.29 0.98
C GLU A 64 -11.09 17.13 1.91
N LEU A 65 -11.23 15.91 1.41
CA LEU A 65 -10.88 14.69 2.15
C LEU A 65 -9.35 14.61 2.28
N PRO A 66 -8.75 14.72 3.48
CA PRO A 66 -7.30 14.68 3.61
C PRO A 66 -6.75 13.31 3.23
N TYR A 67 -5.66 13.27 2.46
CA TYR A 67 -5.02 12.03 2.02
C TYR A 67 -4.72 11.03 3.15
N PRO A 68 -4.25 11.45 4.35
CA PRO A 68 -4.03 10.50 5.46
C PRO A 68 -5.32 9.81 5.95
N ILE A 69 -6.45 10.51 5.95
CA ILE A 69 -7.75 9.95 6.32
C ILE A 69 -8.23 9.01 5.21
N TYR A 70 -8.06 9.39 3.94
CA TYR A 70 -8.32 8.50 2.82
C TYR A 70 -7.52 7.19 2.92
N CYS A 71 -6.22 7.26 3.20
CA CYS A 71 -5.39 6.07 3.37
C CYS A 71 -5.91 5.20 4.53
N LYS A 72 -6.33 5.80 5.65
CA LYS A 72 -6.84 5.04 6.78
C LYS A 72 -8.15 4.28 6.47
N GLU A 73 -9.05 4.90 5.71
CA GLU A 73 -10.39 4.37 5.48
C GLU A 73 -10.49 3.48 4.23
N PHE A 74 -9.66 3.73 3.22
CA PHE A 74 -9.77 3.08 1.90
C PHE A 74 -8.52 2.31 1.48
N LYS A 75 -7.38 2.53 2.15
CA LYS A 75 -6.17 1.73 1.94
C LYS A 75 -6.11 0.70 3.05
N GLU A 76 -6.13 -0.58 2.69
CA GLU A 76 -5.83 -1.62 3.67
C GLU A 76 -4.40 -1.39 4.18
N PRO A 77 -4.15 -1.35 5.51
CA PRO A 77 -2.79 -1.35 6.01
C PRO A 77 -2.14 -2.67 5.61
N THR A 78 -1.16 -2.63 4.72
CA THR A 78 -0.42 -3.83 4.34
C THR A 78 0.67 -4.06 5.39
N TYR A 79 0.78 -5.30 5.89
CA TYR A 79 2.03 -5.70 6.55
C TYR A 79 3.12 -5.60 5.48
N LEU A 80 4.16 -4.80 5.72
CA LEU A 80 5.30 -4.50 4.82
C LEU A 80 5.23 -3.20 3.99
N ASP A 81 4.56 -2.16 4.48
CA ASP A 81 4.51 -0.86 3.79
C ASP A 81 5.83 -0.06 3.90
N SER A 82 6.70 -0.36 4.88
CA SER A 82 7.98 0.32 5.07
C SER A 82 9.19 -0.64 5.12
N PRO A 83 10.41 -0.19 4.77
CA PRO A 83 11.63 -0.99 4.96
C PRO A 83 11.88 -1.39 6.42
N LYS A 84 11.27 -0.68 7.37
CA LYS A 84 11.33 -1.01 8.80
C LYS A 84 10.48 -2.25 9.10
N ASP A 85 9.34 -2.39 8.46
CA ASP A 85 8.41 -3.50 8.65
C ASP A 85 9.03 -4.82 8.17
N VAL A 86 9.84 -4.76 7.11
CA VAL A 86 10.65 -5.89 6.64
C VAL A 86 11.66 -6.32 7.71
N LYS A 87 12.34 -5.36 8.36
CA LYS A 87 13.27 -5.66 9.46
C LYS A 87 12.55 -6.24 10.67
N GLU A 88 11.38 -5.69 11.01
CA GLU A 88 10.54 -6.22 12.08
C GLU A 88 10.09 -7.66 11.78
N LEU A 89 9.72 -7.96 10.53
CA LEU A 89 9.39 -9.31 10.09
C LEU A 89 10.58 -10.26 10.25
N TYR A 90 11.77 -9.90 9.75
CA TYR A 90 12.97 -10.72 9.93
C TYR A 90 13.32 -10.93 11.41
N SER A 91 13.16 -9.89 12.24
CA SER A 91 13.39 -10.00 13.68
C SER A 91 12.41 -10.96 14.35
N LEU A 92 11.16 -10.98 13.90
CA LEU A 92 10.14 -11.92 14.38
C LEU A 92 10.53 -13.36 14.03
N PHE A 93 10.98 -13.62 12.79
CA PHE A 93 11.44 -14.95 12.36
C PHE A 93 12.66 -15.42 13.16
N LEU A 94 13.65 -14.55 13.39
CA LEU A 94 14.82 -14.88 14.21
C LEU A 94 14.43 -15.15 15.67
N PHE A 95 13.55 -14.33 16.23
CA PHE A 95 13.04 -14.51 17.59
C PHE A 95 12.34 -15.85 17.74
N PHE A 96 11.41 -16.20 16.83
CA PHE A 96 10.72 -17.49 16.86
C PHE A 96 11.67 -18.67 16.63
N GLY A 97 12.63 -18.56 15.70
CA GLY A 97 13.63 -19.60 15.47
C GLY A 97 14.52 -19.85 16.69
N MET A 98 14.93 -18.79 17.39
CA MET A 98 15.65 -18.90 18.67
C MET A 98 14.76 -19.47 19.76
N PHE A 99 13.52 -19.00 19.88
CA PHE A 99 12.57 -19.44 20.89
C PHE A 99 12.26 -20.94 20.77
N GLN A 100 12.04 -21.45 19.55
CA GLN A 100 11.90 -22.89 19.28
C GLN A 100 13.16 -23.66 19.68
N MET A 101 14.35 -23.14 19.36
CA MET A 101 15.62 -23.76 19.78
C MET A 101 15.76 -23.85 21.30
N PHE A 102 15.36 -22.82 22.05
CA PHE A 102 15.47 -22.80 23.51
C PHE A 102 14.39 -23.61 24.23
N THR A 103 13.18 -23.66 23.68
CA THR A 103 12.05 -24.38 24.30
C THR A 103 11.98 -25.85 23.88
N GLY A 104 12.67 -26.25 22.81
CA GLY A 104 12.69 -27.64 22.33
C GLY A 104 11.33 -28.15 21.84
N ILE A 105 10.34 -27.26 21.71
CA ILE A 105 9.02 -27.58 21.21
C ILE A 105 9.18 -27.87 19.72
N LYS A 106 9.03 -29.15 19.35
CA LYS A 106 8.87 -29.58 17.97
C LYS A 106 7.39 -29.49 17.64
N ASP A 107 7.08 -28.90 16.49
CA ASP A 107 5.72 -28.90 15.92
C ASP A 107 5.14 -30.32 15.79
#